data_AF-A0A8H7BWP4-F1
#
_entry.id   AF-A0A8H7BWP4-F1
#
_cell.length_a   1.000
_cell.length_b   1.000
_cell.length_c   1.000
_cell.angle_alpha   90.00
_cell.angle_beta   90.00
_cell.angle_gamma   90.00
#
_symmetry.space_group_name_H-M   'P 1'
#
loop_
_entity.id
_entity.type
_entity.pdbx_description
1 polymer ?
#
loop_
_entity_poly.entity_id
_entity_poly.type
_entity_poly.pdbx_seq_one_letter_code
_entity_poly.pdbx_strand_id
1 'polypeptide(L)'
;MNSTPEASINTISRSKPSAPRSLQQLTILSFNARKSWETTSIVLDKYAGYVDIIMFQEPGWKGVRRQPSTRNKEGDVACGPPLHNSWRPFTEAFDNRDEDRAARRVLTYINRRLDVFKPQLRSDIIKHRDASIVTLHVPQPRRGIPHEFNILNVYNDGETHAAMHELRRNTETLPRISLCAGDFNIQDRTWDEGAVNQIRPSSPSRSLTSYHYLPLLEVSVLVV
;
A
#
# COMPACT_ATOMS: atom_id res chain seq x y z
N MET A 1 51.70 -20.80 -14.17
CA MET A 1 50.93 -20.64 -12.91
C MET A 1 50.26 -19.28 -12.96
N ASN A 2 48.95 -19.28 -12.69
CA ASN A 2 47.99 -18.25 -13.06
C ASN A 2 48.18 -16.92 -12.32
N SER A 3 48.27 -15.82 -13.07
CA SER A 3 48.04 -14.47 -12.57
C SER A 3 46.67 -13.99 -13.04
N THR A 4 45.65 -14.21 -12.21
CA THR A 4 44.30 -13.67 -12.39
C THR A 4 44.32 -12.18 -12.03
N PRO A 5 43.78 -11.27 -12.87
CA PRO A 5 43.62 -9.88 -12.47
C PRO A 5 42.39 -9.75 -11.57
N GLU A 6 42.58 -9.27 -10.34
CA GLU A 6 41.50 -8.90 -9.41
C GLU A 6 40.68 -7.76 -10.03
N ALA A 7 39.42 -8.07 -10.35
CA ALA A 7 38.45 -7.10 -10.83
C ALA A 7 38.11 -6.12 -9.70
N SER A 8 38.27 -4.84 -10.00
CA SER A 8 37.89 -3.70 -9.19
C SER A 8 36.41 -3.80 -8.80
N ILE A 9 36.15 -3.95 -7.49
CA ILE A 9 34.81 -3.93 -6.92
C ILE A 9 34.26 -2.51 -7.10
N ASN A 10 33.44 -2.31 -8.13
CA ASN A 10 32.61 -1.14 -8.29
C ASN A 10 31.66 -1.07 -7.09
N THR A 11 32.06 -0.26 -6.11
CA THR A 11 31.21 0.08 -4.96
C THR A 11 30.08 0.94 -5.52
N ILE A 12 28.91 0.32 -5.73
CA ILE A 12 27.69 1.02 -6.11
C ILE A 12 27.39 2.01 -4.97
N SER A 13 27.72 3.28 -5.23
CA SER A 13 27.35 4.41 -4.39
C SER A 13 25.83 4.38 -4.19
N ARG A 14 25.39 3.99 -2.99
CA ARG A 14 24.02 4.22 -2.53
C ARG A 14 23.73 5.71 -2.71
N SER A 15 22.84 6.03 -3.64
CA SER A 15 22.34 7.39 -3.78
C SER A 15 21.71 7.81 -2.45
N LYS A 16 22.16 8.97 -1.94
CA LYS A 16 21.57 9.61 -0.76
C LYS A 16 20.06 9.74 -0.96
N PRO A 17 19.24 9.61 0.10
CA PRO A 17 17.81 9.87 0.01
C PRO A 17 17.60 11.30 -0.53
N SER A 18 17.00 11.40 -1.71
CA SER A 18 16.72 12.69 -2.35
C SER A 18 15.75 13.48 -1.47
N ALA A 19 15.89 14.80 -1.49
CA ALA A 19 14.99 15.74 -0.82
C ALA A 19 13.50 15.38 -1.03
N PRO A 20 12.59 15.77 -0.11
CA PRO A 20 11.17 15.49 -0.25
C PRO A 20 10.70 15.99 -1.62
N ARG A 21 10.28 15.06 -2.49
CA ARG A 21 9.70 15.44 -3.78
C ARG A 21 8.46 16.29 -3.48
N SER A 22 8.28 17.37 -4.22
CA SER A 22 7.03 18.13 -4.19
C SER A 22 5.86 17.17 -4.46
N LEU A 23 4.67 17.42 -3.87
CA LEU A 23 3.41 16.78 -4.26
C LEU A 23 2.99 17.13 -5.70
N GLN A 24 3.93 17.39 -6.60
CA GLN A 24 3.63 17.54 -8.02
C GLN A 24 3.51 16.17 -8.67
N GLN A 25 4.16 15.13 -8.12
CA GLN A 25 4.05 13.77 -8.61
C GLN A 25 4.12 12.74 -7.47
N LEU A 26 3.08 11.92 -7.32
CA LEU A 26 3.06 10.76 -6.41
C LEU A 26 3.09 9.46 -7.23
N THR A 27 4.03 8.58 -6.92
CA THR A 27 4.08 7.24 -7.52
C THR A 27 3.51 6.21 -6.55
N ILE A 28 2.51 5.46 -7.00
CA ILE A 28 1.74 4.55 -6.15
C ILE A 28 1.71 3.17 -6.79
N LEU A 29 1.92 2.14 -5.98
CA LEU A 29 1.83 0.74 -6.39
C LEU A 29 0.63 0.09 -5.67
N SER A 30 -0.32 -0.46 -6.42
CA SER A 30 -1.35 -1.36 -5.88
C SER A 30 -1.03 -2.79 -6.30
N PHE A 31 -1.00 -3.72 -5.35
CA PHE A 31 -0.54 -5.08 -5.61
C PHE A 31 -1.18 -6.11 -4.67
N ASN A 32 -1.77 -7.17 -5.23
CA ASN A 32 -2.24 -8.30 -4.45
C ASN A 32 -1.09 -9.28 -4.13
N ALA A 33 -0.71 -9.37 -2.85
CA ALA A 33 0.39 -10.20 -2.38
C ALA A 33 0.03 -11.65 -2.09
N ARG A 34 -1.25 -12.06 -2.24
CA ARG A 34 -1.73 -13.44 -2.07
C ARG A 34 -1.29 -14.09 -0.76
N LYS A 35 -1.35 -13.32 0.33
CA LYS A 35 -0.98 -13.68 1.71
C LYS A 35 0.50 -14.04 1.89
N SER A 36 1.36 -13.70 0.92
CA SER A 36 2.79 -14.03 0.95
C SER A 36 3.61 -12.97 1.67
N TRP A 37 4.21 -13.35 2.80
CA TRP A 37 5.11 -12.49 3.58
C TRP A 37 6.38 -12.15 2.78
N GLU A 38 6.92 -13.14 2.10
CA GLU A 38 8.13 -13.03 1.29
C GLU A 38 7.91 -12.05 0.16
N THR A 39 6.76 -12.15 -0.53
CA THR A 39 6.40 -11.24 -1.61
C THR A 39 6.24 -9.81 -1.09
N THR A 40 5.50 -9.61 0.01
CA THR A 40 5.36 -8.29 0.63
C THR A 40 6.74 -7.69 0.97
N SER A 41 7.64 -8.48 1.56
CA SER A 41 8.98 -8.03 1.95
C SER A 41 9.84 -7.64 0.74
N ILE A 42 9.87 -8.48 -0.30
CA ILE A 42 10.64 -8.22 -1.53
C ILE A 42 10.15 -6.94 -2.22
N VAL A 43 8.83 -6.72 -2.27
CA VAL A 43 8.25 -5.51 -2.87
C VAL A 43 8.68 -4.26 -2.10
N LEU A 44 8.69 -4.30 -0.75
CA LEU A 44 9.16 -3.18 0.05
C LEU A 44 10.62 -2.81 -0.27
N ASP A 45 11.52 -3.78 -0.33
CA ASP A 45 12.94 -3.54 -0.62
C ASP A 45 13.12 -2.99 -2.05
N LYS A 46 12.49 -3.64 -3.03
CA LYS A 46 12.63 -3.32 -4.45
C LYS A 46 12.16 -1.91 -4.80
N TYR A 47 11.07 -1.45 -4.18
CA TYR A 47 10.42 -0.19 -4.56
C TYR A 47 10.73 0.99 -3.64
N ALA A 48 11.55 0.80 -2.60
CA ALA A 48 11.89 1.84 -1.61
C ALA A 48 12.42 3.16 -2.21
N GLY A 49 13.11 3.09 -3.35
CA GLY A 49 13.66 4.27 -4.05
C GLY A 49 12.74 4.88 -5.11
N TYR A 50 11.72 4.15 -5.55
CA TYR A 50 10.96 4.48 -6.77
C TYR A 50 9.51 4.88 -6.48
N VAL A 51 8.91 4.30 -5.44
CA VAL A 51 7.48 4.44 -5.13
C VAL A 51 7.31 5.22 -3.82
N ASP A 52 6.25 6.01 -3.75
CA ASP A 52 5.86 6.78 -2.57
C ASP A 52 4.93 6.00 -1.65
N ILE A 53 3.99 5.24 -2.23
CA ILE A 53 2.91 4.56 -1.50
C ILE A 53 2.70 3.17 -2.10
N ILE A 54 2.60 2.16 -1.25
CA ILE A 54 2.27 0.79 -1.66
C ILE A 54 0.96 0.38 -0.98
N MET A 55 -0.01 -0.04 -1.78
CA MET A 55 -1.32 -0.53 -1.36
C MET A 55 -1.37 -2.04 -1.62
N PHE A 56 -1.15 -2.83 -0.57
CA PHE A 56 -1.27 -4.28 -0.65
C PHE A 56 -2.71 -4.72 -0.44
N GLN A 57 -3.13 -5.68 -1.26
CA GLN A 57 -4.25 -6.57 -0.98
C GLN A 57 -3.70 -7.95 -0.62
N GLU A 58 -4.40 -8.67 0.26
CA GLU A 58 -3.95 -9.92 0.84
C GLU A 58 -2.46 -9.90 1.28
N PRO A 59 -2.03 -8.97 2.14
CA PRO A 59 -0.66 -8.98 2.66
C PRO A 59 -0.36 -10.23 3.49
N GLY A 60 0.90 -10.65 3.51
CA GLY A 60 1.37 -11.68 4.45
C GLY A 60 1.55 -11.12 5.87
N TRP A 61 1.18 -11.91 6.87
CA TRP A 61 1.29 -11.55 8.29
C TRP A 61 2.10 -12.62 9.05
N LYS A 62 3.06 -12.20 9.88
CA LYS A 62 3.85 -13.12 10.73
C LYS A 62 3.97 -12.56 12.15
N GLY A 63 4.34 -13.41 13.10
CA GLY A 63 4.69 -12.99 14.46
C GLY A 63 5.92 -12.08 14.44
N VAL A 64 5.76 -10.80 14.81
CA VAL A 64 6.83 -9.79 14.74
C VAL A 64 7.38 -9.39 16.10
N ARG A 65 6.62 -9.59 17.18
CA ARG A 65 7.07 -9.33 18.55
C ARG A 65 6.34 -10.21 19.55
N ARG A 66 6.94 -10.47 20.71
CA ARG A 66 6.21 -11.01 21.88
C ARG A 66 5.83 -9.85 22.79
N GLN A 67 4.56 -9.77 23.17
CA GLN A 67 4.05 -8.73 24.05
C GLN A 67 3.47 -9.38 25.32
N PRO A 68 3.99 -9.05 26.52
CA PRO A 68 3.44 -9.54 27.78
C PRO A 68 1.92 -9.29 27.84
N SER A 69 1.16 -10.31 28.23
CA SER A 69 -0.29 -10.21 28.41
C SER A 69 -0.69 -10.56 29.84
N THR A 70 -1.91 -10.19 30.23
CA THR A 70 -2.47 -10.53 31.55
C THR A 70 -2.55 -12.04 31.78
N ARG A 71 -2.58 -12.84 30.72
CA ARG A 71 -2.66 -14.31 30.76
C ARG A 71 -1.30 -14.99 30.54
N ASN A 72 -0.33 -14.32 29.92
CA ASN A 72 0.99 -14.87 29.65
C ASN A 72 2.10 -13.85 29.95
N LYS A 73 2.84 -14.09 31.03
CA LYS A 73 3.99 -13.27 31.45
C LYS A 73 5.17 -13.34 30.47
N GLU A 74 5.28 -14.41 29.69
CA GLU A 74 6.31 -14.61 28.65
C GLU A 74 5.95 -13.91 27.33
N GLY A 75 4.70 -13.44 27.23
CA GLY A 75 4.18 -12.65 26.13
C GLY A 75 3.59 -13.46 24.99
N ASP A 76 2.43 -13.00 24.54
CA ASP A 76 1.77 -13.48 23.34
C ASP A 76 2.50 -13.00 22.09
N VAL A 77 2.57 -13.85 21.07
CA VAL A 77 3.12 -13.47 19.76
C VAL A 77 2.14 -12.50 19.11
N ALA A 78 2.54 -11.23 19.01
CA ALA A 78 1.81 -10.24 18.23
C ALA A 78 2.20 -10.38 16.76
N CYS A 79 1.19 -10.61 15.94
CA CYS A 79 1.34 -10.62 14.49
C CYS A 79 1.35 -9.20 13.94
N GLY A 80 2.10 -8.99 12.87
CA GLY A 80 2.21 -7.71 12.20
C GLY A 80 2.77 -7.91 10.81
N PRO A 81 2.92 -6.82 10.04
CA PRO A 81 3.44 -6.90 8.68
C PRO A 81 4.98 -6.76 8.66
N PRO A 82 5.63 -6.98 7.51
CA PRO A 82 7.08 -6.78 7.39
C PRO A 82 7.49 -5.33 7.72
N LEU A 83 8.53 -5.17 8.54
CA LEU A 83 9.07 -3.84 8.85
C LEU A 83 10.25 -3.53 7.91
N HIS A 84 10.30 -2.30 7.41
CA HIS A 84 11.38 -1.83 6.54
C HIS A 84 11.75 -0.38 6.87
N ASN A 85 13.03 0.00 6.75
CA ASN A 85 13.56 1.31 7.16
C ASN A 85 13.05 2.50 6.33
N SER A 86 12.63 2.28 5.09
CA SER A 86 12.03 3.33 4.25
C SER A 86 10.52 3.42 4.35
N TRP A 87 9.84 2.41 4.92
CA TRP A 87 8.38 2.29 4.87
C TRP A 87 7.74 2.29 6.25
N ARG A 88 6.62 3.00 6.37
CA ARG A 88 5.75 2.98 7.53
C ARG A 88 4.45 2.24 7.20
N PRO A 89 4.12 1.12 7.86
CA PRO A 89 2.84 0.46 7.68
C PRO A 89 1.71 1.24 8.37
N PHE A 90 0.57 1.34 7.69
CA PHE A 90 -0.67 1.89 8.22
C PHE A 90 -1.70 0.76 8.30
N THR A 91 -1.82 0.21 9.50
CA THR A 91 -2.76 -0.86 9.85
C THR A 91 -3.13 -0.74 11.31
N GLU A 92 -4.34 -1.16 11.68
CA GLU A 92 -4.73 -1.26 13.07
C GLU A 92 -4.09 -2.50 13.72
N ALA A 93 -4.02 -2.53 15.05
CA ALA A 93 -3.70 -3.76 15.75
C ALA A 93 -4.84 -4.79 15.56
N PHE A 94 -4.49 -6.05 15.31
CA PHE A 94 -5.42 -7.17 15.22
C PHE A 94 -4.78 -8.43 15.82
N ASP A 95 -5.60 -9.42 16.18
CA ASP A 95 -5.14 -10.70 16.71
C ASP A 95 -5.40 -11.79 15.66
N ASN A 96 -4.34 -12.43 15.17
CA ASN A 96 -4.46 -13.50 14.17
C ASN A 96 -5.17 -14.76 14.68
N ARG A 97 -5.40 -14.86 15.99
CA ARG A 97 -6.07 -16.02 16.62
C ARG A 97 -7.58 -15.84 16.74
N ASP A 98 -8.10 -14.66 16.44
CA ASP A 98 -9.51 -14.32 16.59
C ASP A 98 -10.13 -14.20 15.18
N GLU A 99 -10.99 -15.16 14.81
CA GLU A 99 -11.67 -15.17 13.51
C GLU A 99 -12.63 -13.98 13.36
N ASP A 100 -13.19 -13.47 14.46
CA ASP A 100 -14.04 -12.27 14.47
C ASP A 100 -13.20 -10.98 14.34
N ARG A 101 -11.89 -11.05 14.64
CA ARG A 101 -10.88 -10.01 14.38
C ARG A 101 -9.84 -10.48 13.35
N ALA A 102 -10.32 -11.16 12.32
CA ALA A 102 -9.51 -11.74 11.26
C ALA A 102 -8.45 -10.76 10.70
N ALA A 103 -7.36 -11.35 10.23
CA ALA A 103 -6.27 -10.62 9.61
C ALA A 103 -6.77 -9.66 8.53
N ARG A 104 -6.27 -8.43 8.56
CA ARG A 104 -6.63 -7.42 7.57
C ARG A 104 -6.24 -7.91 6.18
N ARG A 105 -7.14 -7.74 5.21
CA ARG A 105 -6.91 -8.10 3.81
C ARG A 105 -6.37 -6.94 3.00
N VAL A 106 -6.21 -5.77 3.60
CA VAL A 106 -5.55 -4.61 3.01
C VAL A 106 -4.48 -4.05 3.95
N LEU A 107 -3.41 -3.51 3.36
CA LEU A 107 -2.33 -2.86 4.09
C LEU A 107 -1.71 -1.76 3.22
N THR A 108 -1.61 -0.55 3.76
CA THR A 108 -0.98 0.57 3.06
C THR A 108 0.36 0.90 3.71
N TYR A 109 1.42 0.92 2.93
CA TYR A 109 2.71 1.47 3.32
C TYR A 109 2.90 2.84 2.70
N ILE A 110 3.42 3.76 3.51
CA ILE A 110 3.83 5.08 3.05
C ILE A 110 5.33 5.21 3.27
N ASN A 111 6.02 5.68 2.25
CA ASN A 111 7.45 5.94 2.34
C ASN A 111 7.68 7.05 3.37
N ARG A 112 8.64 6.87 4.28
CA ARG A 112 8.96 7.84 5.36
C ARG A 112 9.33 9.22 4.83
N ARG A 113 9.73 9.34 3.55
CA ARG A 113 9.91 10.65 2.90
C ARG A 113 8.64 11.51 2.87
N LEU A 114 7.48 10.89 3.02
CA LEU A 114 6.18 11.55 3.10
C LEU A 114 5.73 11.84 4.55
N ASP A 115 6.54 11.58 5.58
CA ASP A 115 6.18 11.87 6.97
C ASP A 115 5.88 13.37 7.22
N VAL A 116 6.44 14.26 6.40
CA VAL A 116 6.13 15.70 6.40
C VAL A 116 4.65 15.99 6.16
N PHE A 117 3.94 15.10 5.47
CA PHE A 117 2.50 15.19 5.23
C PHE A 117 1.66 14.53 6.33
N LYS A 118 2.27 14.18 7.46
CA LYS A 118 1.60 13.60 8.64
C LYS A 118 0.55 12.53 8.27
N PRO A 119 0.97 11.41 7.66
CA PRO A 119 0.01 10.42 7.22
C PRO A 119 -0.76 9.82 8.41
N GLN A 120 -2.06 9.59 8.23
CA GLN A 120 -2.95 9.11 9.30
C GLN A 120 -3.89 8.02 8.79
N LEU A 121 -3.92 6.87 9.49
CA LEU A 121 -4.95 5.86 9.28
C LEU A 121 -6.29 6.36 9.83
N ARG A 122 -7.33 6.36 9.00
CA ARG A 122 -8.67 6.85 9.35
C ARG A 122 -9.62 5.72 9.75
N SER A 123 -9.24 4.98 10.79
CA SER A 123 -10.11 3.93 11.32
C SER A 123 -11.29 4.45 12.14
N ASP A 124 -11.32 5.76 12.42
CA ASP A 124 -12.48 6.50 12.88
C ASP A 124 -13.60 6.57 11.83
N ILE A 125 -13.26 6.47 10.53
CA ILE A 125 -14.23 6.48 9.43
C ILE A 125 -14.55 5.07 8.96
N ILE A 126 -13.52 4.25 8.69
CA ILE A 126 -13.71 2.89 8.19
C ILE A 126 -12.94 1.88 9.04
N LYS A 127 -13.69 1.00 9.71
CA LYS A 127 -13.16 -0.08 10.52
C LYS A 127 -13.52 -1.43 9.92
N HIS A 128 -13.03 -1.69 8.72
CA HIS A 128 -13.30 -2.91 7.97
C HIS A 128 -12.00 -3.71 7.73
N ARG A 129 -12.10 -5.03 7.59
CA ARG A 129 -10.92 -5.86 7.32
C ARG A 129 -10.43 -5.76 5.87
N ASP A 130 -11.37 -5.48 4.96
CA ASP A 130 -11.17 -5.49 3.52
C ASP A 130 -11.03 -4.08 2.92
N ALA A 131 -11.06 -3.02 3.74
CA ALA A 131 -10.88 -1.65 3.27
C ALA A 131 -10.17 -0.77 4.33
N SER A 132 -9.37 0.19 3.89
CA SER A 132 -8.69 1.14 4.77
C SER A 132 -8.51 2.50 4.10
N ILE A 133 -8.60 3.58 4.88
CA ILE A 133 -8.33 4.95 4.41
C ILE A 133 -7.09 5.48 5.11
N VAL A 134 -6.15 6.02 4.33
CA VAL A 134 -5.03 6.80 4.85
C VAL A 134 -5.08 8.21 4.27
N THR A 135 -5.01 9.20 5.15
CA THR A 135 -5.01 10.62 4.79
C THR A 135 -3.60 11.18 4.86
N LEU A 136 -3.18 11.90 3.81
CA LEU A 136 -2.02 12.80 3.84
C LEU A 136 -2.51 14.24 4.07
N HIS A 137 -1.94 14.94 5.04
CA HIS A 137 -2.23 16.33 5.35
C HIS A 137 -1.21 17.25 4.67
N VAL A 138 -1.69 18.13 3.80
CA VAL A 138 -0.84 19.07 3.04
C VAL A 138 -0.72 20.38 3.83
N PRO A 139 0.47 20.73 4.37
CA PRO A 139 0.61 21.85 5.31
C PRO A 139 0.30 23.22 4.72
N GLN A 140 0.41 23.38 3.40
CA GLN A 140 0.13 24.62 2.68
C GLN A 140 -0.62 24.28 1.39
N PRO A 141 -1.97 24.31 1.41
CA PRO A 141 -2.74 24.09 0.20
C PRO A 141 -2.41 25.20 -0.81
N ARG A 142 -1.72 24.84 -1.89
CA ARG A 142 -1.64 25.70 -3.08
C ARG A 142 -3.00 25.65 -3.78
N ARG A 143 -3.35 26.70 -4.53
CA ARG A 143 -4.59 26.75 -5.33
C ARG A 143 -4.75 25.42 -6.09
N GLY A 144 -5.84 24.68 -5.82
CA GLY A 144 -6.13 23.41 -6.51
C GLY A 144 -5.53 22.14 -5.88
N ILE A 145 -4.74 22.19 -4.81
CA ILE A 145 -4.32 21.01 -4.04
C ILE A 145 -5.19 20.93 -2.77
N PRO A 146 -5.93 19.83 -2.55
CA PRO A 146 -6.74 19.70 -1.35
C PRO A 146 -5.85 19.68 -0.10
N HIS A 147 -6.38 20.21 1.01
CA HIS A 147 -5.71 20.15 2.32
C HIS A 147 -5.45 18.71 2.76
N GLU A 148 -6.30 17.78 2.31
CA GLU A 148 -6.21 16.36 2.59
C GLU A 148 -6.20 15.56 1.29
N PHE A 149 -5.28 14.60 1.20
CA PHE A 149 -5.26 13.61 0.12
C PHE A 149 -5.64 12.25 0.72
N ASN A 150 -6.88 11.81 0.46
CA ASN A 150 -7.45 10.59 1.03
C ASN A 150 -7.26 9.41 0.08
N ILE A 151 -6.56 8.39 0.55
CA ILE A 151 -6.23 7.16 -0.20
C ILE A 151 -7.06 6.01 0.37
N LEU A 152 -7.89 5.40 -0.47
CA LEU A 152 -8.73 4.26 -0.14
C LEU A 152 -8.13 2.99 -0.78
N ASN A 153 -7.66 2.07 0.06
CA ASN A 153 -7.22 0.73 -0.34
C ASN A 153 -8.34 -0.27 -0.12
N VAL A 154 -8.70 -1.01 -1.17
CA VAL A 154 -9.81 -1.95 -1.16
C VAL A 154 -9.35 -3.33 -1.61
N TYR A 155 -9.84 -4.34 -0.89
CA TYR A 155 -9.93 -5.69 -1.39
C TYR A 155 -11.41 -6.06 -1.37
N ASN A 156 -11.98 -6.46 -2.49
CA ASN A 156 -13.35 -6.90 -2.54
C ASN A 156 -13.33 -8.39 -2.87
N ASP A 157 -13.80 -9.24 -1.96
CA ASP A 157 -13.93 -10.65 -2.29
C ASP A 157 -15.07 -10.87 -3.30
N GLY A 158 -14.87 -11.82 -4.20
CA GLY A 158 -15.84 -12.13 -5.27
C GLY A 158 -17.09 -12.87 -4.80
N GLU A 159 -17.16 -13.23 -3.51
CA GLU A 159 -18.26 -14.02 -2.95
C GLU A 159 -19.25 -13.16 -2.16
N THR A 160 -18.76 -12.35 -1.23
CA THR A 160 -19.61 -11.58 -0.31
C THR A 160 -19.70 -10.11 -0.68
N HIS A 161 -18.72 -9.60 -1.43
CA HIS A 161 -18.57 -8.19 -1.75
C HIS A 161 -18.64 -7.27 -0.52
N ALA A 162 -18.18 -7.76 0.64
CA ALA A 162 -18.34 -7.09 1.92
C ALA A 162 -17.76 -5.67 1.93
N ALA A 163 -16.62 -5.46 1.26
CA ALA A 163 -16.01 -4.14 1.16
C ALA A 163 -16.92 -3.14 0.43
N MET A 164 -17.57 -3.54 -0.66
CA MET A 164 -18.51 -2.66 -1.39
C MET A 164 -19.74 -2.33 -0.56
N HIS A 165 -20.28 -3.32 0.17
CA HIS A 165 -21.41 -3.09 1.07
C HIS A 165 -21.06 -2.10 2.18
N GLU A 166 -19.87 -2.23 2.77
CA GLU A 166 -19.41 -1.31 3.82
C GLU A 166 -19.19 0.10 3.29
N LEU A 167 -18.56 0.25 2.12
CA LEU A 167 -18.37 1.55 1.48
C LEU A 167 -19.72 2.20 1.15
N ARG A 168 -20.69 1.43 0.65
CA ARG A 168 -22.03 1.94 0.34
C ARG A 168 -22.76 2.43 1.59
N ARG A 169 -22.67 1.70 2.71
CA ARG A 169 -23.27 2.10 3.99
C ARG A 169 -22.69 3.40 4.53
N ASN A 170 -21.39 3.63 4.33
CA ASN A 170 -20.70 4.82 4.84
C ASN A 170 -20.58 5.95 3.81
N THR A 171 -21.29 5.90 2.67
CA THR A 171 -21.13 6.88 1.59
C THR A 171 -21.27 8.33 2.05
N GLU A 172 -22.17 8.59 3.01
CA GLU A 172 -22.42 9.93 3.54
C GLU A 172 -21.33 10.43 4.51
N THR A 173 -20.61 9.51 5.14
CA THR A 173 -19.54 9.81 6.12
C THR A 173 -18.15 9.72 5.51
N LEU A 174 -18.01 9.12 4.32
CA LEU A 174 -16.75 9.03 3.62
C LEU A 174 -16.23 10.42 3.23
N PRO A 175 -14.96 10.72 3.51
CA PRO A 175 -14.35 11.95 3.02
C PRO A 175 -14.22 11.87 1.50
N ARG A 176 -13.97 13.01 0.86
CA ARG A 176 -13.67 13.02 -0.57
C ARG A 176 -12.42 12.17 -0.84
N ILE A 177 -12.62 11.02 -1.49
CA ILE A 177 -11.56 10.10 -1.86
C ILE A 177 -10.77 10.70 -3.02
N SER A 178 -9.46 10.92 -2.80
CA SER A 178 -8.55 11.46 -3.81
C SER A 178 -7.97 10.36 -4.69
N LEU A 179 -7.81 9.16 -4.12
CA LEU A 179 -7.41 7.97 -4.82
C LEU A 179 -8.10 6.74 -4.24
N CYS A 180 -8.69 5.94 -5.12
CA CYS A 180 -9.19 4.61 -4.79
C CYS A 180 -8.48 3.60 -5.67
N ALA A 181 -7.88 2.58 -5.08
CA ALA A 181 -7.25 1.49 -5.82
C ALA A 181 -7.30 0.20 -5.01
N GLY A 182 -7.16 -0.92 -5.71
CA GLY A 182 -7.07 -2.22 -5.10
C GLY A 182 -7.57 -3.33 -6.01
N ASP A 183 -7.90 -4.45 -5.40
CA ASP A 183 -8.40 -5.63 -6.08
C ASP A 183 -9.91 -5.72 -5.83
N PHE A 184 -10.69 -5.35 -6.85
CA PHE A 184 -12.13 -5.28 -6.75
C PHE A 184 -12.82 -6.61 -7.06
N ASN A 185 -12.12 -7.61 -7.63
CA ASN A 185 -12.71 -8.84 -8.17
C ASN A 185 -14.04 -8.61 -8.94
N ILE A 186 -14.13 -7.52 -9.69
CA ILE A 186 -15.28 -7.17 -10.54
C ILE A 186 -14.76 -7.05 -11.98
N GLN A 187 -15.50 -7.62 -12.92
CA GLN A 187 -15.25 -7.45 -14.34
C GLN A 187 -16.06 -6.25 -14.83
N ASP A 188 -15.39 -5.31 -15.52
CA ASP A 188 -16.04 -4.18 -16.15
C ASP A 188 -15.37 -3.88 -17.49
N ARG A 189 -16.17 -3.86 -18.55
CA ARG A 189 -15.67 -3.68 -19.92
C ARG A 189 -14.90 -2.38 -20.11
N THR A 190 -15.25 -1.32 -19.38
CA THR A 190 -14.59 -0.02 -19.50
C THR A 190 -13.12 -0.05 -19.05
N TRP A 191 -12.76 -0.98 -18.16
CA TRP A 191 -11.37 -1.16 -17.69
C TRP A 191 -10.72 -2.43 -18.27
N ASP A 192 -11.53 -3.43 -18.64
CA ASP A 192 -11.06 -4.69 -19.19
C ASP A 192 -10.74 -4.60 -20.70
N GLU A 193 -11.39 -3.75 -21.50
CA GLU A 193 -11.12 -3.66 -22.95
C GLU A 193 -9.69 -3.22 -23.28
N GLY A 194 -9.02 -2.50 -22.38
CA GLY A 194 -7.57 -2.22 -22.48
C GLY A 194 -6.67 -3.42 -22.14
N ALA A 195 -7.20 -4.45 -21.47
CA ALA A 195 -6.53 -5.69 -21.11
C ALA A 195 -6.77 -6.83 -22.11
N VAL A 196 -7.84 -6.78 -22.92
CA VAL A 196 -8.24 -7.84 -23.86
C VAL A 196 -7.25 -8.05 -25.01
N ASN A 197 -6.40 -7.07 -25.34
CA ASN A 197 -5.31 -7.25 -26.32
C ASN A 197 -4.02 -7.86 -25.72
N GLN A 198 -4.01 -8.21 -24.43
CA GLN A 198 -2.93 -8.99 -23.83
C GLN A 198 -3.35 -10.45 -23.76
N ILE A 199 -3.19 -11.16 -24.88
CA ILE A 199 -3.05 -12.63 -24.85
C ILE A 199 -2.07 -12.95 -23.73
N ARG A 200 -2.54 -13.59 -22.65
CA ARG A 200 -1.75 -13.95 -21.46
C ARG A 200 -0.37 -14.48 -21.89
N PRO A 201 0.73 -13.72 -21.71
CA PRO A 201 2.03 -14.32 -21.64
C PRO A 201 2.27 -14.67 -20.17
N SER A 202 3.08 -15.67 -19.91
CA SER A 202 3.53 -16.15 -18.61
C SER A 202 4.41 -15.15 -17.84
N SER A 203 4.02 -13.87 -17.76
CA SER A 203 4.74 -12.80 -17.07
C SER A 203 3.76 -11.74 -16.55
N PRO A 204 4.02 -11.12 -15.38
CA PRO A 204 3.09 -10.17 -14.77
C PRO A 204 2.94 -8.94 -15.67
N SER A 205 1.77 -8.82 -16.27
CA SER A 205 1.35 -7.67 -17.06
C SER A 205 1.24 -6.45 -16.13
N ARG A 206 2.07 -5.45 -16.39
CA ARG A 206 2.06 -4.16 -15.68
C ARG A 206 1.06 -3.24 -16.37
N SER A 207 0.02 -2.78 -15.68
CA SER A 207 -0.78 -1.64 -16.15
C SER A 207 -0.35 -0.39 -15.38
N LEU A 208 0.23 0.57 -16.10
CA LEU A 208 0.50 1.90 -15.57
C LEU A 208 -0.69 2.79 -15.93
N THR A 209 -1.53 3.12 -14.95
CA THR A 209 -2.65 4.04 -15.14
C THR A 209 -2.28 5.37 -14.48
N SER A 210 -1.96 6.36 -15.30
CA SER A 210 -1.77 7.74 -14.82
C SER A 210 -3.13 8.42 -14.73
N TYR A 211 -3.47 8.96 -13.55
CA TYR A 211 -4.66 9.76 -13.34
C TYR A 211 -4.26 11.23 -13.12
N HIS A 212 -4.78 12.13 -13.96
CA HIS A 212 -4.64 13.57 -13.77
C HIS A 212 -5.68 14.06 -12.76
N TYR A 213 -5.33 14.09 -11.48
CA TYR A 213 -6.17 14.67 -10.44
C TYR A 213 -5.78 16.14 -10.24
N LEU A 214 -6.53 17.03 -10.91
CA LEU A 214 -6.38 18.50 -10.87
C LEU A 214 -5.08 18.99 -11.57
N PRO A 215 -5.04 20.24 -12.08
CA PRO A 215 -3.95 20.71 -12.96
C PRO A 215 -2.55 20.81 -12.30
N LEU A 216 -2.33 20.27 -11.10
CA LEU A 216 -1.12 20.51 -10.29
C LEU A 216 -0.58 19.29 -9.51
N LEU A 217 -1.25 18.12 -9.54
CA LEU A 217 -0.78 16.87 -8.92
C LEU A 217 -0.95 15.71 -9.91
N GLU A 218 0.16 15.17 -10.39
CA GLU A 218 0.20 13.99 -11.23
C GLU A 218 0.27 12.74 -10.34
N VAL A 219 -0.71 11.83 -10.46
CA VAL A 219 -0.71 10.57 -9.72
C VAL A 219 -0.50 9.45 -10.73
N SER A 220 0.64 8.77 -10.62
CA SER A 220 0.93 7.57 -11.40
C SER A 220 0.64 6.34 -10.55
N VAL A 221 -0.38 5.58 -10.92
CA VAL A 221 -0.75 4.32 -10.25
C VAL A 221 -0.29 3.16 -11.10
N LEU A 222 0.63 2.38 -10.57
CA LEU A 222 1.01 1.09 -11.13
C LEU A 222 0.15 0.01 -10.45
N VAL A 223 -0.68 -0.68 -11.22
CA VAL A 223 -1.46 -1.84 -10.76
C VAL A 223 -0.80 -3.10 -11.28
N VAL A 224 -0.50 -4.05 -10.38
CA VAL A 224 0.20 -5.31 -10.68
C VAL A 224 -0.49 -6.49 -10.01
#